data_AF-F7XN28-F1
#
_entry.id   AF-F7XN28-F1
#
_cell.length_a   1.000
_cell.length_b   1.000
_cell.length_c   1.000
_cell.angle_alpha   90.00
_cell.angle_beta   90.00
_cell.angle_gamma   90.00
#
_symmetry.space_group_name_H-M   'P 1'
#
loop_
_entity.id
_entity.type
_entity.pdbx_description
1 polymer ?
#
loop_
_entity_poly.entity_id
_entity_poly.type
_entity_poly.pdbx_seq_one_letter_code
_entity_poly.pdbx_strand_id
1 'polypeptide(L)'
;MTDIDIKRGYEILTDNSLRLGIRITNNTNSVINKVQVLLDYNDSLFQLIGERFQSVDSIPPTVPRTLEFILKPIGCVHKEYIEATITYRDQEWKKHILTMEPKEIHCVCPFLRAKPMSTSKFLEIFSTGTSVDKGLNIDGIGIDKIRSMFMETCNNRLYQVAERNIEDGKILYLSSESIGEKATYLLTVLIKENSGITQVMLRAVSDKEHGLHGFVNEIITEIQHLISTQNSAKEIGHIKNEQVINIIDSVVQRSNFETRDNKKNINVEESIIQSSSFTGLPSKSNFSGMEDISLHMDKPVKNEDNINALSSQKEYANYSSKRGLSLKDSGKSIIPYIGAIGLILVSSIVFISFMGFEPVSDVDVSSNLMAQEKDMSATIGYVTWDGEVASTNVMKQVLEQAGYDVEIIAVDAGPLYQGLAQGQFDFTTSAWLPHTHGHYMDQYGDNFVEVSTNLEGCKIGLVVPQYVTIDSIEEMNDVVDEFDGRIVGIEPGAGIMTATENAIDVYDLEYELVASSSAGMAAELRTAVANDEWVVVTGWSPHWKFDRWELKYLEDPELVYGEEEYVATLARAGLQEDKPELYDIISRFYWTQDDIQSVMMDIEEGMAPEDAAAKWVRENSHKVNRWI
;
A
#
# COMPACT_ATOMS: atom_id res chain seq x y z
N MET A 1 -9.72 9.04 -33.70
CA MET A 1 -8.25 8.82 -33.64
C MET A 1 -7.57 10.14 -33.94
N THR A 2 -6.60 10.53 -33.12
CA THR A 2 -5.75 11.71 -33.33
C THR A 2 -4.64 11.40 -34.35
N ASP A 3 -4.24 12.41 -35.12
CA ASP A 3 -3.16 12.31 -36.11
C ASP A 3 -1.80 11.94 -35.48
N ILE A 4 -1.60 12.28 -34.20
CA ILE A 4 -0.47 11.86 -33.38
C ILE A 4 -0.93 11.24 -32.06
N ASP A 5 -0.15 10.28 -31.56
CA ASP A 5 -0.19 9.76 -30.20
C ASP A 5 0.89 10.45 -29.35
N ILE A 6 0.59 10.71 -28.07
CA ILE A 6 1.46 11.40 -27.11
C ILE A 6 1.51 10.58 -25.81
N LYS A 7 2.54 9.75 -25.63
CA LYS A 7 2.80 9.04 -24.37
C LYS A 7 3.81 9.83 -23.52
N ARG A 8 3.60 9.86 -22.20
CA ARG A 8 4.47 10.55 -21.24
C ARG A 8 4.79 9.71 -20.01
N GLY A 9 6.04 9.75 -19.56
CA GLY A 9 6.53 9.00 -18.39
C GLY A 9 7.79 9.64 -17.82
N TYR A 10 8.22 9.23 -16.62
CA TYR A 10 9.38 9.81 -15.95
C TYR A 10 10.28 8.78 -15.28
N GLU A 11 11.54 9.15 -15.06
CA GLU A 11 12.47 8.47 -14.15
C GLU A 11 13.07 9.48 -13.14
N ILE A 12 13.42 9.01 -11.94
CA ILE A 12 14.17 9.80 -10.95
C ILE A 12 15.65 9.48 -11.13
N LEU A 13 16.47 10.51 -11.36
CA LEU A 13 17.90 10.40 -11.58
C LEU A 13 18.67 10.28 -10.26
N THR A 14 19.92 9.81 -10.34
CA THR A 14 20.82 9.63 -9.17
C THR A 14 21.22 10.92 -8.46
N ASP A 15 20.83 12.09 -8.97
CA ASP A 15 20.99 13.40 -8.31
C ASP A 15 19.66 14.00 -7.83
N ASN A 16 18.61 13.18 -7.81
CA ASN A 16 17.21 13.46 -7.48
C ASN A 16 16.50 14.42 -8.46
N SER A 17 17.04 14.65 -9.67
CA SER A 17 16.29 15.31 -10.74
C SER A 17 15.28 14.33 -11.37
N LEU A 18 14.09 14.81 -11.69
CA LEU A 18 13.09 14.15 -12.52
C LEU A 18 13.50 14.27 -14.00
N ARG A 19 13.63 13.15 -14.73
CA ARG A 19 13.65 13.20 -16.21
C ARG A 19 12.27 12.80 -16.73
N LEU A 20 11.55 13.77 -17.30
CA LEU A 20 10.30 13.54 -18.02
C LEU A 20 10.60 13.25 -19.50
N GLY A 21 10.12 12.13 -20.01
CA GLY A 21 10.16 11.78 -21.43
C GLY A 21 8.79 11.95 -22.08
N ILE A 22 8.70 12.83 -23.08
CA ILE A 22 7.48 13.05 -23.88
C ILE A 22 7.70 12.41 -25.25
N ARG A 23 6.97 11.33 -25.54
CA ARG A 23 7.05 10.54 -26.77
C ARG A 23 5.91 10.90 -27.70
N ILE A 24 6.24 11.37 -28.90
CA ILE A 24 5.29 11.64 -29.97
C ILE A 24 5.41 10.54 -31.04
N THR A 25 4.29 9.89 -31.33
CA THR A 25 4.13 8.91 -32.42
C THR A 25 3.26 9.53 -33.52
N ASN A 26 3.75 9.57 -34.76
CA ASN A 26 2.95 10.02 -35.90
C ASN A 26 2.14 8.84 -36.46
N ASN A 27 0.81 8.93 -36.38
CA ASN A 27 -0.13 7.89 -36.80
C ASN A 27 -0.68 8.14 -38.22
N THR A 28 -0.40 9.31 -38.81
CA THR A 28 -0.78 9.62 -40.19
C THR A 28 0.10 8.88 -41.20
N ASN A 29 -0.36 8.75 -42.45
CA ASN A 29 0.40 8.16 -43.55
C ASN A 29 1.50 9.10 -44.13
N SER A 30 1.70 10.30 -43.56
CA SER A 30 2.58 11.34 -44.11
C SER A 30 3.51 11.94 -43.04
N VAL A 31 4.61 12.57 -43.46
CA VAL A 31 5.57 13.18 -42.55
C VAL A 31 5.00 14.46 -41.95
N ILE A 32 4.91 14.55 -40.61
CA ILE A 32 4.65 15.81 -39.91
C ILE A 32 5.95 16.58 -39.70
N ASN A 33 5.88 17.91 -39.74
CA ASN A 33 7.02 18.82 -39.80
C ASN A 33 6.95 19.89 -38.70
N LYS A 34 8.11 20.43 -38.31
CA LYS A 34 8.26 21.47 -37.27
C LYS A 34 7.48 21.14 -36.00
N VAL A 35 7.73 19.93 -35.48
CA VAL A 35 7.17 19.50 -34.20
C VAL A 35 7.89 20.25 -33.08
N GLN A 36 7.13 20.79 -32.14
CA GLN A 36 7.58 21.63 -31.04
C GLN A 36 6.87 21.16 -29.78
N VAL A 37 7.60 21.09 -28.67
CA VAL A 37 7.05 20.78 -27.35
C VAL A 37 7.45 21.89 -26.40
N LEU A 38 6.45 22.58 -25.86
CA LEU A 38 6.60 23.53 -24.77
C LEU A 38 6.09 22.84 -23.50
N LEU A 39 7.00 22.57 -22.56
CA LEU A 39 6.65 22.03 -21.25
C LEU A 39 5.90 23.10 -20.43
N ASP A 40 4.93 22.70 -19.61
CA ASP A 40 4.40 23.53 -18.53
C ASP A 40 4.56 22.83 -17.17
N TYR A 41 4.98 23.62 -16.19
CA TYR A 41 5.33 23.17 -14.84
C TYR A 41 5.46 24.38 -13.91
N ASN A 42 5.24 24.15 -12.62
CA ASN A 42 5.39 25.14 -11.57
C ASN A 42 6.86 25.43 -11.24
N ASP A 43 7.32 26.63 -11.59
CA ASP A 43 8.72 27.07 -11.45
C ASP A 43 9.14 27.40 -10.01
N SER A 44 8.18 27.50 -9.10
CA SER A 44 8.42 27.62 -7.66
C SER A 44 8.68 26.26 -7.01
N LEU A 45 8.29 25.16 -7.65
CA LEU A 45 8.53 23.78 -7.19
C LEU A 45 9.65 23.07 -7.94
N PHE A 46 9.87 23.38 -9.23
CA PHE A 46 10.92 22.75 -10.06
C PHE A 46 11.86 23.75 -10.74
N GLN A 47 13.16 23.47 -10.70
CA GLN A 47 14.17 24.11 -11.53
C GLN A 47 14.41 23.25 -12.79
N LEU A 48 14.00 23.73 -13.96
CA LEU A 48 14.33 23.08 -15.23
C LEU A 48 15.83 23.23 -15.57
N ILE A 49 16.43 22.14 -16.02
CA ILE A 49 17.80 22.06 -16.54
C ILE A 49 17.73 21.93 -18.06
N GLY A 50 17.89 23.06 -18.77
CA GLY A 50 17.81 23.13 -20.23
C GLY A 50 16.78 24.16 -20.69
N GLU A 51 16.22 23.97 -21.89
CA GLU A 51 15.20 24.84 -22.46
C GLU A 51 13.79 24.26 -22.24
N ARG A 52 12.85 25.12 -21.79
CA ARG A 52 11.41 24.77 -21.60
C ARG A 52 10.70 24.45 -22.92
N PHE A 53 11.31 24.84 -24.04
CA PHE A 53 10.89 24.56 -25.40
C PHE A 53 11.92 23.64 -26.06
N GLN A 54 11.46 22.59 -26.73
CA GLN A 54 12.29 21.74 -27.59
C GLN A 54 11.59 21.50 -28.94
N SER A 55 12.34 21.14 -29.98
CA SER A 55 11.77 20.92 -31.30
C SER A 55 12.46 19.83 -32.12
N VAL A 56 11.69 19.20 -33.02
CA VAL A 56 12.14 18.19 -33.97
C VAL A 56 11.66 18.60 -35.36
N ASP A 57 12.58 18.65 -36.33
CA ASP A 57 12.26 19.14 -37.68
C ASP A 57 11.16 18.34 -38.39
N SER A 58 11.13 17.02 -38.20
CA SER A 58 10.06 16.15 -38.71
C SER A 58 9.95 14.82 -37.95
N ILE A 59 8.75 14.22 -37.98
CA ILE A 59 8.47 12.87 -37.46
C ILE A 59 7.81 12.06 -38.60
N PRO A 60 8.48 11.05 -39.16
CA PRO A 60 7.87 10.16 -40.15
C PRO A 60 6.73 9.31 -39.55
N PRO A 61 5.80 8.80 -40.40
CA PRO A 61 4.82 7.79 -40.00
C PRO A 61 5.46 6.64 -39.22
N THR A 62 4.79 6.19 -38.16
CA THR A 62 5.15 5.05 -37.28
C THR A 62 6.56 5.09 -36.64
N VAL A 63 7.35 6.15 -36.84
CA VAL A 63 8.71 6.30 -36.29
C VAL A 63 8.71 7.36 -35.18
N PRO A 64 8.47 6.98 -33.91
CA PRO A 64 8.31 7.94 -32.82
C PRO A 64 9.59 8.72 -32.48
N ARG A 65 9.39 9.83 -31.77
CA ARG A 65 10.46 10.65 -31.18
C ARG A 65 10.12 10.94 -29.73
N THR A 66 11.12 10.78 -28.85
CA THR A 66 11.05 11.21 -27.46
C THR A 66 11.87 12.48 -27.28
N LEU A 67 11.30 13.47 -26.61
CA LEU A 67 11.97 14.67 -26.12
C LEU A 67 12.10 14.54 -24.60
N GLU A 68 13.25 14.89 -24.05
CA GLU A 68 13.58 14.68 -22.64
C GLU A 68 13.78 16.01 -21.92
N PHE A 69 13.05 16.23 -20.83
CA PHE A 69 13.14 17.41 -19.97
C PHE A 69 13.65 16.99 -18.60
N ILE A 70 14.64 17.71 -18.03
CA ILE A 70 15.19 17.41 -16.71
C ILE A 70 14.76 18.51 -15.74
N LEU A 71 13.86 18.16 -14.81
CA LEU A 71 13.30 19.04 -13.80
C LEU A 71 13.87 18.67 -12.43
N LYS A 72 14.44 19.63 -11.72
CA LYS A 72 15.00 19.40 -10.39
C LYS A 72 14.08 19.96 -9.31
N PRO A 73 13.53 19.14 -8.40
CA PRO A 73 12.73 19.64 -7.28
C PRO A 73 13.51 20.66 -6.44
N ILE A 74 12.87 21.79 -6.14
CA ILE A 74 13.38 22.86 -5.29
C ILE A 74 13.02 22.58 -3.81
N GLY A 75 11.89 21.92 -3.59
CA GLY A 75 11.40 21.47 -2.29
C GLY A 75 10.55 20.21 -2.41
N CYS A 76 9.69 19.96 -1.42
CA CYS A 76 8.72 18.87 -1.43
C CYS A 76 7.65 19.13 -2.51
N VAL A 77 7.19 18.09 -3.19
CA VAL A 77 6.14 18.18 -4.22
C VAL A 77 5.07 17.13 -3.92
N HIS A 78 3.80 17.52 -3.89
CA HIS A 78 2.68 16.64 -3.59
C HIS A 78 1.54 16.96 -4.56
N LYS A 79 1.07 15.97 -5.33
CA LYS A 79 -0.01 16.13 -6.33
C LYS A 79 0.21 17.30 -7.33
N GLU A 80 1.44 17.55 -7.75
CA GLU A 80 1.73 18.60 -8.73
C GLU A 80 1.65 18.03 -10.15
N TYR A 81 0.99 18.74 -11.07
CA TYR A 81 0.80 18.30 -12.44
C TYR A 81 1.82 18.94 -13.39
N ILE A 82 2.29 18.15 -14.35
CA ILE A 82 3.19 18.60 -15.41
C ILE A 82 2.55 18.33 -16.76
N GLU A 83 2.45 19.38 -17.56
CA GLU A 83 1.77 19.41 -18.86
C GLU A 83 2.74 19.71 -19.99
N ALA A 84 2.29 19.62 -21.23
CA ALA A 84 3.03 20.15 -22.37
C ALA A 84 2.10 20.54 -23.52
N THR A 85 2.35 21.68 -24.15
CA THR A 85 1.76 22.03 -25.45
C THR A 85 2.63 21.47 -26.57
N ILE A 86 2.08 20.54 -27.36
CA ILE A 86 2.67 20.03 -28.59
C ILE A 86 2.12 20.85 -29.75
N THR A 87 2.97 21.34 -30.65
CA THR A 87 2.51 21.93 -31.91
C THR A 87 3.30 21.39 -33.09
N TYR A 88 2.65 21.19 -34.23
CA TYR A 88 3.29 20.65 -35.44
C TYR A 88 2.60 21.19 -36.70
N ARG A 89 3.13 20.82 -37.87
CA ARG A 89 2.48 21.01 -39.17
C ARG A 89 2.32 19.70 -39.91
N ASP A 90 1.18 19.53 -40.55
CA ASP A 90 0.90 18.40 -41.43
C ASP A 90 1.51 18.58 -42.84
N GLN A 91 1.18 17.66 -43.74
CA GLN A 91 1.57 17.67 -45.16
C GLN A 91 1.03 18.89 -45.94
N GLU A 92 -0.07 19.50 -45.49
CA GLU A 92 -0.69 20.70 -46.08
C GLU A 92 -0.12 21.99 -45.49
N TRP A 93 0.90 21.88 -44.60
CA TRP A 93 1.51 22.95 -43.82
C TRP A 93 0.56 23.66 -42.84
N LYS A 94 -0.63 23.12 -42.60
CA LYS A 94 -1.57 23.60 -41.57
C LYS A 94 -0.96 23.34 -40.19
N LYS A 95 -1.02 24.34 -39.30
CA LYS A 95 -0.54 24.19 -37.91
C LYS A 95 -1.62 23.51 -37.07
N HIS A 96 -1.19 22.53 -36.29
CA HIS A 96 -1.98 21.89 -35.23
C HIS A 96 -1.37 22.22 -33.86
N ILE A 97 -2.21 22.19 -32.83
CA ILE A 97 -1.87 22.40 -31.42
C ILE A 97 -2.63 21.34 -30.63
N LEU A 98 -1.95 20.66 -29.72
CA LEU A 98 -2.49 19.63 -28.83
C LEU A 98 -1.85 19.79 -27.45
N THR A 99 -2.61 19.54 -26.39
CA THR A 99 -2.08 19.43 -25.04
C THR A 99 -1.73 17.96 -24.75
N MET A 100 -0.67 17.72 -24.01
CA MET A 100 -0.35 16.44 -23.41
C MET A 100 -1.15 16.31 -22.12
N GLU A 101 -1.92 15.23 -21.99
CA GLU A 101 -2.61 14.86 -20.76
C GLU A 101 -1.71 15.05 -19.52
N PRO A 102 -2.17 15.74 -18.46
CA PRO A 102 -1.36 16.04 -17.29
C PRO A 102 -0.66 14.79 -16.73
N LYS A 103 0.57 14.97 -16.23
CA LYS A 103 1.26 13.92 -15.46
C LYS A 103 1.46 14.40 -14.03
N GLU A 104 0.72 13.78 -13.11
CA GLU A 104 0.91 13.95 -11.67
C GLU A 104 2.31 13.49 -11.24
N ILE A 105 2.97 14.30 -10.41
CA ILE A 105 4.30 14.07 -9.84
C ILE A 105 4.25 14.23 -8.32
N HIS A 106 4.85 13.27 -7.62
CA HIS A 106 5.06 13.27 -6.18
C HIS A 106 6.55 13.19 -5.85
N CYS A 107 7.01 14.02 -4.92
CA CYS A 107 8.36 14.05 -4.37
C CYS A 107 8.28 14.37 -2.87
N VAL A 108 8.04 13.33 -2.06
CA VAL A 108 7.80 13.45 -0.61
C VAL A 108 9.08 13.84 0.15
N CYS A 109 8.91 14.62 1.21
CA CYS A 109 9.98 15.01 2.14
C CYS A 109 10.00 14.14 3.41
N PRO A 110 11.17 13.91 4.02
CA PRO A 110 12.49 14.47 3.68
C PRO A 110 13.20 13.74 2.53
N PHE A 111 13.90 14.48 1.67
CA PHE A 111 14.83 13.89 0.70
C PHE A 111 16.06 13.31 1.43
N LEU A 112 16.07 12.00 1.63
CA LEU A 112 17.09 11.29 2.41
C LEU A 112 18.29 10.81 1.58
N ARG A 113 19.48 10.82 2.18
CA ARG A 113 20.69 10.21 1.64
C ARG A 113 21.40 9.34 2.66
N ALA A 114 21.77 8.11 2.26
CA ALA A 114 22.51 7.19 3.12
C ALA A 114 23.79 7.85 3.67
N LYS A 115 23.87 8.02 4.99
CA LYS A 115 25.00 8.68 5.66
C LYS A 115 25.61 7.78 6.74
N PRO A 116 26.91 7.41 6.62
CA PRO A 116 27.61 6.68 7.67
C PRO A 116 27.58 7.39 9.02
N MET A 117 27.23 6.66 10.07
CA MET A 117 27.14 7.15 11.44
C MET A 117 27.78 6.17 12.43
N SER A 118 28.37 6.67 13.51
CA SER A 118 28.86 5.84 14.61
C SER A 118 27.74 5.48 15.57
N THR A 119 27.79 4.28 16.16
CA THR A 119 26.76 3.81 17.11
C THR A 119 26.59 4.76 18.30
N SER A 120 27.65 5.44 18.75
CA SER A 120 27.57 6.44 19.81
C SER A 120 26.69 7.64 19.41
N LYS A 121 26.88 8.19 18.20
CA LYS A 121 26.06 9.31 17.71
C LYS A 121 24.62 8.87 17.40
N PHE A 122 24.43 7.63 16.94
CA PHE A 122 23.09 7.05 16.77
C PHE A 122 22.34 7.06 18.11
N LEU A 123 22.95 6.55 19.18
CA LEU A 123 22.33 6.49 20.50
C LEU A 123 22.09 7.87 21.13
N GLU A 124 22.99 8.83 20.90
CA GLU A 124 22.85 10.23 21.29
C GLU A 124 21.56 10.85 20.70
N ILE A 125 21.36 10.74 19.38
CA ILE A 125 20.18 11.28 18.70
C ILE A 125 18.92 10.45 19.03
N PHE A 126 19.02 9.12 19.06
CA PHE A 126 17.90 8.22 19.39
C PHE A 126 17.33 8.45 20.80
N SER A 127 18.10 9.02 21.73
CA SER A 127 17.68 9.32 23.10
C SER A 127 17.29 10.79 23.35
N THR A 128 17.38 11.65 22.33
CA THR A 128 17.14 13.11 22.47
C THR A 128 16.26 13.73 21.37
N GLY A 129 16.09 13.06 20.23
CA GLY A 129 15.23 13.51 19.13
C GLY A 129 13.75 13.15 19.29
N THR A 130 12.90 13.76 18.47
CA THR A 130 11.47 13.42 18.36
C THR A 130 11.30 12.06 17.69
N SER A 131 10.38 11.23 18.19
CA SER A 131 10.17 9.85 17.73
C SER A 131 8.74 9.58 17.26
N VAL A 132 8.60 8.78 16.19
CA VAL A 132 7.33 8.21 15.73
C VAL A 132 7.45 6.69 15.67
N ASP A 133 6.48 6.00 16.27
CA ASP A 133 6.38 4.54 16.30
C ASP A 133 5.21 4.04 15.44
N LYS A 134 5.41 2.92 14.74
CA LYS A 134 4.37 2.18 14.00
C LYS A 134 4.62 0.66 14.08
N GLY A 135 3.55 -0.11 14.01
CA GLY A 135 3.58 -1.58 13.95
C GLY A 135 3.04 -2.11 12.62
N LEU A 136 3.50 -3.31 12.23
CA LEU A 136 2.93 -4.13 11.15
C LEU A 136 2.92 -5.60 11.60
N ASN A 137 1.81 -6.31 11.34
CA ASN A 137 1.73 -7.77 11.49
C ASN A 137 1.73 -8.40 10.08
N ILE A 138 2.55 -9.41 9.85
CA ILE A 138 2.78 -9.98 8.52
C ILE A 138 2.74 -11.51 8.60
N ASP A 139 1.70 -12.13 8.03
CA ASP A 139 1.57 -13.59 8.03
C ASP A 139 2.50 -14.26 7.00
N GLY A 140 3.03 -15.42 7.38
CA GLY A 140 3.69 -16.37 6.48
C GLY A 140 4.96 -15.87 5.77
N ILE A 141 5.55 -14.75 6.19
CA ILE A 141 6.83 -14.23 5.66
C ILE A 141 7.82 -14.05 6.81
N GLY A 142 8.69 -15.04 7.01
CA GLY A 142 9.63 -15.07 8.13
C GLY A 142 10.72 -13.98 8.12
N ILE A 143 11.32 -13.78 9.29
CA ILE A 143 12.20 -12.65 9.65
C ILE A 143 13.20 -12.22 8.56
N ASP A 144 13.95 -13.16 7.97
CA ASP A 144 15.02 -12.82 7.02
C ASP A 144 14.51 -12.27 5.67
N LYS A 145 13.30 -12.63 5.25
CA LYS A 145 12.70 -12.09 4.02
C LYS A 145 12.19 -10.67 4.26
N ILE A 146 11.53 -10.42 5.40
CA ILE A 146 11.14 -9.06 5.84
C ILE A 146 12.38 -8.17 6.01
N ARG A 147 13.42 -8.66 6.67
CA ARG A 147 14.73 -7.97 6.79
C ARG A 147 15.35 -7.65 5.44
N SER A 148 15.12 -8.47 4.42
CA SER A 148 15.59 -8.22 3.05
C SER A 148 14.77 -7.13 2.37
N MET A 149 13.43 -7.17 2.46
CA MET A 149 12.54 -6.14 1.93
C MET A 149 12.83 -4.76 2.55
N PHE A 150 13.02 -4.67 3.88
CA PHE A 150 13.41 -3.41 4.52
C PHE A 150 14.75 -2.85 4.00
N MET A 151 15.73 -3.71 3.72
CA MET A 151 17.00 -3.26 3.14
C MET A 151 16.93 -2.95 1.64
N GLU A 152 15.87 -3.39 0.96
CA GLU A 152 15.57 -3.08 -0.44
C GLU A 152 14.88 -1.71 -0.55
N THR A 153 13.77 -1.49 0.16
CA THR A 153 13.09 -0.18 0.35
C THR A 153 14.05 0.91 0.87
N CYS A 154 14.87 0.61 1.87
CA CYS A 154 15.78 1.60 2.44
C CYS A 154 17.05 1.85 1.61
N ASN A 155 17.23 1.15 0.48
CA ASN A 155 18.46 1.20 -0.31
C ASN A 155 18.73 2.60 -0.88
N ASN A 156 20.00 3.03 -0.90
CA ASN A 156 20.46 4.40 -1.22
C ASN A 156 19.95 5.53 -0.29
N ARG A 157 18.75 5.39 0.31
CA ARG A 157 18.09 6.36 1.19
C ARG A 157 18.67 6.34 2.61
N LEU A 158 18.88 5.16 3.19
CA LEU A 158 19.41 4.96 4.54
C LEU A 158 20.74 4.18 4.53
N TYR A 159 21.57 4.40 5.55
CA TYR A 159 22.80 3.65 5.80
C TYR A 159 22.62 2.68 6.97
N GLN A 160 23.00 1.41 6.82
CA GLN A 160 22.95 0.43 7.89
C GLN A 160 24.08 0.66 8.91
N VAL A 161 23.74 1.21 10.08
CA VAL A 161 24.66 1.46 11.20
C VAL A 161 25.00 0.16 11.95
N ALA A 162 23.99 -0.70 12.15
CA ALA A 162 24.14 -2.01 12.77
C ALA A 162 22.95 -2.93 12.45
N GLU A 163 23.16 -4.23 12.63
CA GLU A 163 22.11 -5.25 12.76
C GLU A 163 22.45 -6.13 13.97
N ARG A 164 21.43 -6.56 14.71
CA ARG A 164 21.55 -7.45 15.85
C ARG A 164 20.52 -8.56 15.74
N ASN A 165 20.96 -9.80 15.91
CA ASN A 165 20.04 -10.92 16.15
C ASN A 165 19.61 -10.89 17.62
N ILE A 166 18.34 -11.22 17.88
CA ILE A 166 17.79 -11.52 19.21
C ILE A 166 17.19 -12.94 19.14
N GLU A 167 16.70 -13.46 20.27
CA GLU A 167 16.29 -14.87 20.41
C GLU A 167 15.26 -15.29 19.35
N ASP A 168 14.18 -14.52 19.19
CA ASP A 168 13.10 -14.77 18.21
C ASP A 168 13.00 -13.66 17.14
N GLY A 169 14.13 -13.08 16.71
CA GLY A 169 14.06 -11.91 15.81
C GLY A 169 15.37 -11.20 15.46
N LYS A 170 15.22 -10.01 14.88
CA LYS A 170 16.31 -9.10 14.47
C LYS A 170 15.99 -7.64 14.77
N ILE A 171 17.03 -6.84 14.96
CA ILE A 171 16.94 -5.37 15.05
C ILE A 171 17.89 -4.75 14.03
N LEU A 172 17.34 -3.94 13.13
CA LEU A 172 18.10 -3.10 12.19
C LEU A 172 18.20 -1.68 12.75
N TYR A 173 19.37 -1.06 12.64
CA TYR A 173 19.62 0.34 12.99
C TYR A 173 20.12 1.08 11.77
N LEU A 174 19.31 2.00 11.23
CA LEU A 174 19.51 2.67 9.95
C LEU A 174 19.58 4.19 10.16
N SER A 175 20.50 4.88 9.47
CA SER A 175 20.69 6.34 9.60
C SER A 175 20.79 7.07 8.26
N SER A 176 20.27 8.28 8.22
CA SER A 176 20.28 9.15 7.05
C SER A 176 20.39 10.63 7.45
N GLU A 177 20.60 11.49 6.46
CA GLU A 177 20.60 12.94 6.60
C GLU A 177 19.73 13.54 5.49
N SER A 178 18.89 14.51 5.84
CA SER A 178 18.12 15.28 4.85
C SER A 178 19.06 16.09 3.95
N ILE A 179 18.87 15.98 2.65
CA ILE A 179 19.43 16.89 1.66
C ILE A 179 18.85 18.30 1.92
N GLY A 180 19.67 19.35 1.78
CA GLY A 180 19.31 20.72 2.15
C GLY A 180 19.45 21.00 3.65
N GLU A 181 18.50 20.50 4.46
CA GLU A 181 18.32 20.95 5.85
C GLU A 181 19.34 20.44 6.89
N LYS A 182 20.12 19.40 6.56
CA LYS A 182 21.08 18.73 7.47
C LYS A 182 20.48 18.16 8.77
N ALA A 183 19.18 17.88 8.81
CA ALA A 183 18.56 17.08 9.86
C ALA A 183 18.97 15.61 9.74
N THR A 184 19.13 14.92 10.86
CA THR A 184 19.37 13.49 10.94
C THR A 184 18.04 12.74 10.99
N TYR A 185 17.91 11.65 10.24
CA TYR A 185 16.79 10.71 10.38
C TYR A 185 17.34 9.33 10.71
N LEU A 186 16.86 8.74 11.79
CA LEU A 186 17.16 7.39 12.22
C LEU A 186 15.90 6.53 12.04
N LEU A 187 16.10 5.26 11.68
CA LEU A 187 15.05 4.25 11.71
C LEU A 187 15.58 3.01 12.43
N THR A 188 14.80 2.53 13.40
CA THR A 188 15.02 1.24 14.06
C THR A 188 13.90 0.30 13.66
N VAL A 189 14.25 -0.87 13.12
CA VAL A 189 13.29 -1.90 12.69
C VAL A 189 13.50 -3.13 13.57
N LEU A 190 12.56 -3.40 14.47
CA LEU A 190 12.52 -4.61 15.28
C LEU A 190 11.57 -5.60 14.59
N ILE A 191 12.12 -6.72 14.12
CA ILE A 191 11.40 -7.80 13.44
C ILE A 191 11.40 -9.01 14.39
N LYS A 192 10.24 -9.58 14.70
CA LYS A 192 10.08 -10.79 15.50
C LYS A 192 9.14 -11.77 14.82
N GLU A 193 9.34 -13.06 15.03
CA GLU A 193 8.39 -14.10 14.60
C GLU A 193 7.75 -14.74 15.82
N ASN A 194 6.42 -14.80 15.86
CA ASN A 194 5.66 -15.47 16.91
C ASN A 194 4.53 -16.28 16.27
N SER A 195 4.55 -17.60 16.49
CA SER A 195 3.49 -18.53 16.05
C SER A 195 3.13 -18.47 14.55
N GLY A 196 4.09 -18.07 13.70
CA GLY A 196 3.91 -17.94 12.24
C GLY A 196 3.73 -16.51 11.74
N ILE A 197 3.32 -15.58 12.61
CA ILE A 197 3.18 -14.16 12.30
C ILE A 197 4.51 -13.45 12.54
N THR A 198 5.00 -12.72 11.55
CA THR A 198 6.14 -11.81 11.72
C THR A 198 5.65 -10.42 12.09
N GLN A 199 5.90 -10.02 13.33
CA GLN A 199 5.62 -8.70 13.86
C GLN A 199 6.80 -7.76 13.57
N VAL A 200 6.51 -6.57 13.06
CA VAL A 200 7.50 -5.51 12.82
C VAL A 200 7.12 -4.26 13.60
N MET A 201 8.06 -3.77 14.41
CA MET A 201 7.97 -2.46 15.06
C MET A 201 8.99 -1.51 14.42
N LEU A 202 8.49 -0.40 13.91
CA LEU A 202 9.25 0.70 13.34
C LEU A 202 9.29 1.86 14.33
N ARG A 203 10.49 2.30 14.71
CA ARG A 203 10.70 3.56 15.42
C ARG A 203 11.60 4.46 14.59
N ALA A 204 11.03 5.53 14.03
CA ALA A 204 11.84 6.61 13.48
C ALA A 204 12.15 7.65 14.56
N VAL A 205 13.35 8.24 14.51
CA VAL A 205 13.75 9.35 15.38
C VAL A 205 14.49 10.39 14.55
N SER A 206 14.23 11.68 14.78
CA SER A 206 14.96 12.77 14.13
C SER A 206 15.32 13.89 15.09
N ASP A 207 16.38 14.63 14.77
CA ASP A 207 16.73 15.89 15.43
C ASP A 207 15.82 17.08 15.00
N LYS A 208 14.78 16.79 14.20
CA LYS A 208 13.62 17.66 13.93
C LYS A 208 12.30 16.87 13.99
N GLU A 209 11.20 17.59 14.16
CA GLU A 209 9.85 17.02 14.25
C GLU A 209 9.16 16.85 12.88
N HIS A 210 9.34 17.80 11.96
CA HIS A 210 8.70 17.79 10.64
C HIS A 210 9.18 16.62 9.76
N GLY A 211 8.29 16.09 8.92
CA GLY A 211 8.59 15.03 7.95
C GLY A 211 8.70 13.61 8.52
N LEU A 212 8.78 13.45 9.86
CA LEU A 212 9.01 12.15 10.49
C LEU A 212 7.86 11.14 10.26
N HIS A 213 6.60 11.60 10.29
CA HIS A 213 5.43 10.78 9.95
C HIS A 213 5.40 10.37 8.47
N GLY A 214 5.72 11.29 7.55
CA GLY A 214 5.77 11.01 6.10
C GLY A 214 6.82 9.94 5.79
N PHE A 215 8.03 10.09 6.34
CA PHE A 215 9.11 9.12 6.24
C PHE A 215 8.73 7.70 6.71
N VAL A 216 8.02 7.59 7.84
CA VAL A 216 7.57 6.28 8.36
C VAL A 216 6.47 5.68 7.49
N ASN A 217 5.46 6.48 7.13
CA ASN A 217 4.33 6.01 6.32
C ASN A 217 4.77 5.55 4.93
N GLU A 218 5.67 6.29 4.28
CA GLU A 218 6.23 5.94 2.97
C GLU A 218 6.93 4.56 2.98
N ILE A 219 7.80 4.32 3.97
CA ILE A 219 8.48 3.02 4.15
C ILE A 219 7.46 1.90 4.44
N ILE A 220 6.38 2.18 5.17
CA ILE A 220 5.31 1.22 5.43
C ILE A 220 4.59 0.86 4.12
N THR A 221 4.19 1.85 3.32
CA THR A 221 3.49 1.64 2.04
C THR A 221 4.36 0.87 1.04
N GLU A 222 5.65 1.21 0.89
CA GLU A 222 6.57 0.42 0.05
C GLU A 222 6.66 -1.04 0.52
N ILE A 223 6.77 -1.28 1.82
CA ILE A 223 6.91 -2.63 2.39
C ILE A 223 5.60 -3.43 2.25
N GLN A 224 4.44 -2.82 2.48
CA GLN A 224 3.14 -3.45 2.26
C GLN A 224 2.95 -3.85 0.79
N HIS A 225 3.41 -3.03 -0.17
CA HIS A 225 3.38 -3.35 -1.59
C HIS A 225 4.32 -4.53 -1.95
N LEU A 226 5.52 -4.60 -1.35
CA LEU A 226 6.41 -5.75 -1.51
C LEU A 226 5.84 -7.04 -0.87
N ILE A 227 5.04 -6.91 0.19
CA ILE A 227 4.37 -8.03 0.87
C ILE A 227 3.20 -8.56 0.04
N SER A 228 2.32 -7.67 -0.45
CA SER A 228 1.15 -8.07 -1.25
C SER A 228 1.59 -8.80 -2.52
N THR A 229 2.55 -8.23 -3.26
CA THR A 229 3.14 -8.87 -4.46
C THR A 229 3.79 -10.23 -4.17
N GLN A 230 4.36 -10.45 -2.98
CA GLN A 230 4.85 -11.77 -2.58
C GLN A 230 3.71 -12.76 -2.25
N ASN A 231 2.64 -12.31 -1.59
CA ASN A 231 1.54 -13.19 -1.21
C ASN A 231 0.66 -13.56 -2.42
N SER A 232 0.43 -12.66 -3.37
CA SER A 232 -0.17 -13.01 -4.67
C SER A 232 0.63 -14.08 -5.43
N ALA A 233 1.96 -14.13 -5.24
CA ALA A 233 2.81 -15.18 -5.81
C ALA A 233 2.77 -16.53 -5.06
N LYS A 234 2.12 -16.61 -3.88
CA LYS A 234 1.85 -17.87 -3.16
C LYS A 234 0.51 -18.50 -3.55
N GLU A 235 -0.53 -17.68 -3.74
CA GLU A 235 -1.90 -18.16 -3.98
C GLU A 235 -2.04 -18.90 -5.32
N ILE A 236 -1.20 -18.57 -6.31
CA ILE A 236 -1.11 -19.25 -7.61
C ILE A 236 -0.33 -20.57 -7.47
N GLY A 237 -0.90 -21.51 -6.70
CA GLY A 237 -0.25 -22.75 -6.28
C GLY A 237 0.25 -23.63 -7.43
N HIS A 238 1.55 -23.97 -7.40
CA HIS A 238 2.21 -24.98 -8.25
C HIS A 238 2.16 -24.77 -9.78
N ILE A 239 2.57 -23.60 -10.25
CA ILE A 239 3.30 -23.53 -11.53
C ILE A 239 4.78 -23.88 -11.27
N LYS A 240 5.42 -24.64 -12.19
CA LYS A 240 6.85 -24.98 -12.09
C LYS A 240 7.71 -23.71 -12.18
N ASN A 241 8.83 -23.67 -11.45
CA ASN A 241 9.82 -22.58 -11.53
C ASN A 241 10.26 -22.27 -12.97
N GLU A 242 9.63 -21.25 -13.54
CA GLU A 242 9.97 -20.54 -14.77
C GLU A 242 9.60 -19.08 -14.52
N GLN A 243 10.56 -18.28 -14.02
CA GLN A 243 10.32 -16.88 -13.65
C GLN A 243 9.81 -16.10 -14.85
N VAL A 244 8.53 -15.70 -14.82
CA VAL A 244 7.96 -14.79 -15.80
C VAL A 244 8.23 -13.36 -15.35
N ILE A 245 9.10 -12.66 -16.07
CA ILE A 245 9.33 -11.22 -15.90
C ILE A 245 8.41 -10.51 -16.88
N ASN A 246 7.25 -10.04 -16.42
CA ASN A 246 6.39 -9.14 -17.18
C ASN A 246 6.89 -7.70 -16.98
N ILE A 247 7.07 -6.97 -18.07
CA ILE A 247 7.40 -5.54 -18.06
C ILE A 247 6.30 -4.82 -18.84
N ILE A 248 5.54 -3.94 -18.17
CA ILE A 248 4.36 -3.25 -18.69
C ILE A 248 4.50 -1.74 -18.42
N ASP A 249 4.09 -0.91 -19.40
CA ASP A 249 4.17 0.57 -19.42
C ASP A 249 5.49 1.19 -18.87
N SER A 250 6.62 0.52 -19.09
CA SER A 250 7.91 0.86 -18.45
C SER A 250 8.98 1.27 -19.47
N VAL A 251 9.98 2.05 -19.02
CA VAL A 251 11.15 2.40 -19.83
C VAL A 251 12.37 1.55 -19.42
N VAL A 252 12.82 0.67 -20.32
CA VAL A 252 13.89 -0.31 -20.06
C VAL A 252 15.19 0.15 -20.70
N GLN A 253 15.93 1.02 -20.02
CA GLN A 253 17.23 1.52 -20.45
C GLN A 253 18.42 0.69 -19.93
N ARG A 254 19.43 0.49 -20.78
CA ARG A 254 20.80 0.01 -20.46
C ARG A 254 20.89 -1.28 -19.63
N SER A 255 19.84 -2.10 -19.65
CA SER A 255 19.70 -3.30 -18.83
C SER A 255 20.22 -4.53 -19.56
N ASN A 256 20.87 -5.45 -18.84
CA ASN A 256 21.37 -6.71 -19.39
C ASN A 256 20.56 -7.88 -18.82
N PHE A 257 19.85 -8.59 -19.70
CA PHE A 257 19.00 -9.72 -19.36
C PHE A 257 19.70 -11.04 -19.74
N GLU A 258 20.34 -11.67 -18.75
CA GLU A 258 20.98 -13.00 -18.88
C GLU A 258 20.04 -14.12 -18.40
N THR A 259 19.51 -14.92 -19.33
CA THR A 259 18.76 -16.15 -18.98
C THR A 259 19.71 -17.33 -18.77
N ARG A 260 20.06 -17.65 -17.52
CA ARG A 260 21.08 -18.68 -17.19
C ARG A 260 20.81 -20.08 -17.75
N ASP A 261 19.55 -20.51 -17.82
CA ASP A 261 19.17 -21.91 -18.10
C ASP A 261 18.40 -22.10 -19.42
N ASN A 262 18.53 -21.19 -20.38
CA ASN A 262 17.94 -21.29 -21.74
C ASN A 262 16.39 -21.45 -21.77
N LYS A 263 15.74 -21.25 -20.62
CA LYS A 263 14.29 -21.11 -20.49
C LYS A 263 13.90 -19.68 -20.81
N LYS A 264 12.83 -19.55 -21.59
CA LYS A 264 12.14 -18.29 -21.81
C LYS A 264 11.46 -17.84 -20.51
N ASN A 265 11.16 -16.55 -20.45
CA ASN A 265 9.92 -15.95 -19.93
C ASN A 265 10.22 -14.50 -19.49
N ILE A 266 10.64 -13.66 -20.45
CA ILE A 266 10.55 -12.21 -20.30
C ILE A 266 9.49 -11.76 -21.30
N ASN A 267 8.42 -11.15 -20.81
CA ASN A 267 7.37 -10.56 -21.62
C ASN A 267 7.47 -9.04 -21.50
N VAL A 268 7.33 -8.32 -22.61
CA VAL A 268 7.47 -6.86 -22.65
C VAL A 268 6.34 -6.29 -23.47
N GLU A 269 5.35 -5.73 -22.78
CA GLU A 269 4.11 -5.20 -23.33
C GLU A 269 4.06 -3.69 -23.07
N GLU A 270 3.52 -2.90 -24.00
CA GLU A 270 3.38 -1.42 -23.94
C GLU A 270 4.71 -0.61 -23.75
N SER A 271 5.83 -1.27 -23.46
CA SER A 271 7.04 -0.71 -22.85
C SER A 271 8.14 -0.31 -23.84
N ILE A 272 8.99 0.64 -23.45
CA ILE A 272 10.02 1.26 -24.30
C ILE A 272 11.42 0.72 -23.95
N ILE A 273 11.97 -0.15 -24.78
CA ILE A 273 13.34 -0.69 -24.61
C ILE A 273 14.37 0.19 -25.35
N GLN A 274 15.46 0.57 -24.69
CA GLN A 274 16.55 1.37 -25.29
C GLN A 274 17.94 0.97 -24.77
N SER A 275 18.87 0.65 -25.68
CA SER A 275 20.28 0.30 -25.36
C SER A 275 20.46 -0.85 -24.36
N SER A 276 19.45 -1.69 -24.19
CA SER A 276 19.43 -2.89 -23.33
C SER A 276 19.78 -4.13 -24.15
N SER A 277 20.39 -5.15 -23.54
CA SER A 277 20.81 -6.37 -24.23
C SER A 277 20.17 -7.64 -23.64
N PHE A 278 19.89 -8.61 -24.51
CA PHE A 278 19.29 -9.90 -24.17
C PHE A 278 20.21 -11.02 -24.66
N THR A 279 20.76 -11.81 -23.74
CA THR A 279 21.76 -12.84 -24.03
C THR A 279 21.22 -14.24 -23.74
N GLY A 280 21.13 -15.07 -24.78
CA GLY A 280 20.65 -16.46 -24.71
C GLY A 280 19.62 -16.87 -25.78
N LEU A 281 19.06 -15.92 -26.53
CA LEU A 281 17.99 -16.20 -27.51
C LEU A 281 18.48 -16.94 -28.78
N PRO A 282 17.88 -18.09 -29.16
CA PRO A 282 18.11 -18.69 -30.47
C PRO A 282 17.49 -17.87 -31.61
N SER A 283 18.19 -17.79 -32.75
CA SER A 283 17.73 -17.03 -33.92
C SER A 283 16.56 -17.70 -34.66
N LYS A 284 15.32 -17.35 -34.28
CA LYS A 284 14.11 -17.49 -35.13
C LYS A 284 12.93 -16.66 -34.61
N SER A 285 13.00 -15.35 -34.83
CA SER A 285 11.82 -14.46 -34.82
C SER A 285 11.12 -14.52 -36.17
N ASN A 286 9.79 -14.61 -36.17
CA ASN A 286 8.98 -14.49 -37.39
C ASN A 286 8.79 -13.00 -37.75
N PHE A 287 9.86 -12.35 -38.23
CA PHE A 287 9.72 -11.04 -38.88
C PHE A 287 9.41 -11.23 -40.37
N SER A 288 8.14 -11.04 -40.74
CA SER A 288 7.71 -10.97 -42.14
C SER A 288 7.69 -9.52 -42.62
N GLY A 289 8.63 -9.15 -43.49
CA GLY A 289 8.54 -7.93 -44.30
C GLY A 289 9.61 -6.86 -44.05
N MET A 290 10.83 -7.06 -44.56
CA MET A 290 11.31 -6.34 -45.76
C MET A 290 12.68 -6.89 -46.19
N GLU A 291 12.98 -6.78 -47.49
CA GLU A 291 14.15 -7.39 -48.14
C GLU A 291 15.35 -6.42 -48.26
N ASP A 292 16.53 -7.01 -48.43
CA ASP A 292 17.76 -6.51 -49.03
C ASP A 292 18.04 -4.98 -49.13
N ILE A 293 19.17 -4.58 -48.53
CA ILE A 293 20.28 -3.98 -49.29
C ILE A 293 21.59 -4.59 -48.78
N SER A 294 22.48 -4.96 -49.69
CA SER A 294 23.73 -5.69 -49.42
C SER A 294 24.97 -4.82 -49.59
N LEU A 295 26.15 -5.40 -49.29
CA LEU A 295 27.51 -4.86 -49.44
C LEU A 295 27.97 -3.93 -48.28
N HIS A 296 29.24 -3.91 -47.87
CA HIS A 296 30.47 -4.44 -48.48
C HIS A 296 31.06 -5.71 -47.82
N MET A 297 32.00 -6.32 -48.55
CA MET A 297 32.83 -7.45 -48.13
C MET A 297 34.19 -6.95 -47.61
N ASP A 298 34.84 -7.72 -46.74
CA ASP A 298 36.23 -8.13 -47.01
C ASP A 298 36.55 -9.52 -46.39
N LYS A 299 37.68 -10.15 -46.77
CA LYS A 299 37.90 -11.61 -46.61
C LYS A 299 39.12 -12.05 -45.75
N PRO A 300 39.20 -13.36 -45.34
CA PRO A 300 39.99 -13.81 -44.18
C PRO A 300 41.28 -14.60 -44.49
N VAL A 301 42.08 -14.88 -43.45
CA VAL A 301 43.28 -15.76 -43.36
C VAL A 301 43.57 -15.95 -41.84
N LYS A 302 43.97 -17.09 -41.23
CA LYS A 302 44.20 -18.52 -41.61
C LYS A 302 44.25 -19.42 -40.34
N ASN A 303 44.33 -20.75 -40.53
CA ASN A 303 44.86 -21.77 -39.60
C ASN A 303 46.37 -21.50 -39.24
N GLU A 304 47.16 -22.24 -38.44
CA GLU A 304 47.35 -23.67 -38.05
C GLU A 304 48.19 -23.68 -36.72
N ASP A 305 48.33 -24.70 -35.85
CA ASP A 305 47.78 -26.06 -35.69
C ASP A 305 47.88 -26.57 -34.20
N ASN A 306 48.54 -27.71 -33.89
CA ASN A 306 48.30 -28.59 -32.71
C ASN A 306 49.54 -29.01 -31.86
N ILE A 307 49.27 -29.74 -30.75
CA ILE A 307 49.94 -30.99 -30.26
C ILE A 307 51.04 -31.01 -29.14
N ASN A 308 50.98 -32.10 -28.33
CA ASN A 308 51.95 -32.67 -27.34
C ASN A 308 52.15 -32.01 -25.94
N ALA A 309 52.42 -32.74 -24.83
CA ALA A 309 52.38 -34.19 -24.51
C ALA A 309 52.37 -34.46 -22.97
N LEU A 310 52.21 -35.73 -22.54
CA LEU A 310 52.11 -36.20 -21.14
C LEU A 310 53.46 -36.25 -20.37
N SER A 311 53.42 -36.18 -19.03
CA SER A 311 53.80 -37.30 -18.09
C SER A 311 53.98 -36.85 -16.62
N SER A 312 54.40 -37.75 -15.71
CA SER A 312 54.09 -37.71 -14.26
C SER A 312 55.28 -37.81 -13.27
N GLN A 313 55.18 -37.08 -12.15
CA GLN A 313 55.75 -37.27 -10.78
C GLN A 313 57.24 -37.65 -10.54
N LYS A 314 57.98 -36.76 -9.83
CA LYS A 314 59.15 -36.97 -8.90
C LYS A 314 59.68 -35.58 -8.38
N GLU A 315 60.39 -35.36 -7.26
CA GLU A 315 60.61 -36.08 -5.98
C GLU A 315 61.28 -35.19 -4.87
N TYR A 316 61.28 -35.66 -3.61
CA TYR A 316 62.23 -35.42 -2.48
C TYR A 316 62.88 -34.05 -2.09
N ALA A 317 62.51 -33.57 -0.87
CA ALA A 317 63.34 -33.53 0.39
C ALA A 317 64.28 -32.36 0.83
N ASN A 318 64.49 -32.35 2.18
CA ASN A 318 65.64 -31.82 3.01
C ASN A 318 65.64 -30.30 3.41
N TYR A 319 66.16 -29.84 4.58
CA TYR A 319 66.90 -30.49 5.71
C TYR A 319 66.92 -29.71 7.07
N SER A 320 67.25 -30.40 8.19
CA SER A 320 67.85 -29.94 9.51
C SER A 320 67.20 -28.82 10.37
N SER A 321 66.79 -28.98 11.65
CA SER A 321 67.46 -29.32 12.95
C SER A 321 68.25 -28.14 13.62
N LYS A 322 68.30 -27.87 14.97
CA LYS A 322 68.27 -28.66 16.24
C LYS A 322 67.84 -27.83 17.51
N ARG A 323 67.39 -28.52 18.59
CA ARG A 323 67.51 -28.33 20.10
C ARG A 323 67.83 -26.93 20.72
N GLY A 324 67.39 -26.53 21.94
CA GLY A 324 66.52 -27.10 23.00
C GLY A 324 66.87 -26.60 24.44
N LEU A 325 65.97 -26.75 25.44
CA LEU A 325 66.09 -26.38 26.91
C LEU A 325 66.14 -24.86 27.25
N SER A 326 65.82 -24.32 28.46
CA SER A 326 65.05 -24.77 29.66
C SER A 326 64.88 -23.62 30.71
N LEU A 327 63.72 -23.56 31.42
CA LEU A 327 63.42 -22.96 32.76
C LEU A 327 64.07 -21.62 33.24
N LYS A 328 63.27 -20.59 33.60
CA LYS A 328 63.02 -20.17 35.02
C LYS A 328 62.07 -18.96 35.23
N ASP A 329 61.67 -18.77 36.49
CA ASP A 329 60.56 -17.96 37.03
C ASP A 329 60.81 -16.44 37.24
N SER A 330 59.73 -15.63 37.19
CA SER A 330 59.28 -14.66 38.23
C SER A 330 58.25 -13.65 37.66
N GLY A 331 57.23 -13.14 38.38
CA GLY A 331 56.68 -13.50 39.71
C GLY A 331 55.67 -12.45 40.26
N LYS A 332 54.75 -12.87 41.16
CA LYS A 332 53.62 -12.11 41.81
C LYS A 332 52.34 -12.00 40.91
N SER A 333 51.15 -12.52 41.28
CA SER A 333 50.25 -12.32 42.45
C SER A 333 49.37 -11.05 42.28
N ILE A 334 48.03 -11.03 42.46
CA ILE A 334 47.19 -11.39 43.64
C ILE A 334 45.80 -12.00 43.24
N ILE A 335 45.07 -12.58 44.21
CA ILE A 335 43.77 -13.32 44.20
C ILE A 335 42.93 -12.81 45.43
N PRO A 336 41.56 -12.95 45.61
CA PRO A 336 40.44 -13.48 44.79
C PRO A 336 39.24 -12.51 44.63
N TYR A 337 38.10 -12.98 44.09
CA TYR A 337 36.83 -13.08 44.87
C TYR A 337 35.99 -14.31 44.41
N ILE A 338 34.94 -14.68 45.16
CA ILE A 338 34.26 -16.00 45.12
C ILE A 338 32.72 -15.84 45.00
N GLY A 339 32.07 -16.77 44.29
CA GLY A 339 30.60 -16.91 44.16
C GLY A 339 30.22 -17.36 42.73
N ALA A 340 30.06 -18.62 42.34
CA ALA A 340 29.63 -19.89 42.97
C ALA A 340 28.11 -20.17 42.89
N ILE A 341 27.77 -21.41 42.46
CA ILE A 341 26.42 -21.97 42.23
C ILE A 341 25.71 -21.39 40.99
N GLY A 342 25.16 -22.19 40.06
CA GLY A 342 25.25 -23.66 39.93
C GLY A 342 24.42 -24.19 38.75
N LEU A 343 25.05 -24.97 37.86
CA LEU A 343 24.37 -25.71 36.79
C LEU A 343 23.79 -27.04 37.32
N ILE A 344 22.69 -27.52 36.74
CA ILE A 344 22.56 -28.89 36.19
C ILE A 344 21.24 -29.04 35.42
N LEU A 345 21.21 -30.00 34.48
CA LEU A 345 20.20 -30.23 33.43
C LEU A 345 20.02 -31.77 33.30
N VAL A 346 19.12 -32.24 32.40
CA VAL A 346 19.01 -33.64 31.90
C VAL A 346 18.17 -34.66 32.72
N SER A 347 16.85 -34.63 32.47
CA SER A 347 16.00 -35.70 31.86
C SER A 347 15.87 -37.16 32.39
N SER A 348 14.78 -37.79 31.90
CA SER A 348 14.61 -39.23 31.57
C SER A 348 14.07 -40.22 32.62
N ILE A 349 12.73 -40.36 32.59
CA ILE A 349 11.93 -41.61 32.54
C ILE A 349 12.65 -42.95 32.78
N VAL A 350 12.13 -43.74 33.74
CA VAL A 350 12.24 -45.22 33.76
C VAL A 350 10.85 -45.81 34.06
N PHE A 351 10.50 -46.93 33.40
CA PHE A 351 9.16 -47.52 33.40
C PHE A 351 9.26 -49.02 33.73
N ILE A 352 8.80 -49.46 34.90
CA ILE A 352 8.64 -50.88 35.28
C ILE A 352 7.32 -51.06 36.04
N SER A 353 6.60 -52.14 35.75
CA SER A 353 5.23 -52.41 36.22
C SER A 353 5.15 -53.63 37.17
N PHE A 354 3.93 -54.04 37.54
CA PHE A 354 3.54 -55.22 38.36
C PHE A 354 3.79 -55.09 39.88
N MET A 355 2.88 -55.51 40.79
CA MET A 355 1.50 -56.05 40.67
C MET A 355 0.82 -56.04 42.07
N GLY A 356 -0.51 -55.86 42.19
CA GLY A 356 -1.21 -56.20 43.45
C GLY A 356 -2.51 -55.45 43.80
N PHE A 357 -3.65 -56.05 43.43
CA PHE A 357 -5.07 -55.85 43.82
C PHE A 357 -5.54 -54.87 44.92
N GLU A 358 -6.72 -54.32 44.63
CA GLU A 358 -7.73 -53.51 45.36
C GLU A 358 -8.32 -54.09 46.68
N PRO A 359 -9.16 -53.36 47.48
CA PRO A 359 -10.06 -52.26 47.08
C PRO A 359 -10.13 -50.97 47.94
N VAL A 360 -10.89 -50.02 47.39
CA VAL A 360 -11.16 -48.63 47.80
C VAL A 360 -12.14 -48.48 48.98
N SER A 361 -11.96 -47.42 49.77
CA SER A 361 -13.06 -46.66 50.38
C SER A 361 -12.68 -45.18 50.55
N ASP A 362 -13.59 -44.29 50.15
CA ASP A 362 -13.65 -42.85 50.46
C ASP A 362 -12.43 -41.95 50.13
N VAL A 363 -12.45 -41.37 48.93
CA VAL A 363 -11.83 -40.06 48.64
C VAL A 363 -12.95 -39.12 48.18
N ASP A 364 -13.00 -37.94 48.76
CA ASP A 364 -14.01 -36.91 48.50
C ASP A 364 -13.91 -36.38 47.06
N VAL A 365 -14.98 -36.49 46.27
CA VAL A 365 -15.00 -36.02 44.88
C VAL A 365 -15.42 -34.55 44.88
N SER A 366 -14.51 -33.68 45.27
CA SER A 366 -14.64 -32.25 44.99
C SER A 366 -14.58 -32.06 43.48
N SER A 367 -15.74 -31.87 42.86
CA SER A 367 -15.87 -31.63 41.42
C SER A 367 -15.23 -30.29 41.06
N ASN A 368 -13.96 -30.34 40.68
CA ASN A 368 -13.28 -29.24 40.00
C ASN A 368 -13.89 -29.06 38.60
N LEU A 369 -15.08 -28.47 38.56
CA LEU A 369 -15.48 -27.60 37.46
C LEU A 369 -14.43 -26.51 37.39
N MET A 370 -13.45 -26.68 36.51
CA MET A 370 -12.57 -25.58 36.14
C MET A 370 -13.48 -24.58 35.43
N ALA A 371 -13.79 -23.47 36.11
CA ALA A 371 -14.43 -22.34 35.49
C ALA A 371 -13.50 -21.89 34.36
N GLN A 372 -13.92 -22.11 33.12
CA GLN A 372 -13.21 -21.60 31.95
C GLN A 372 -13.16 -20.09 32.10
N GLU A 373 -11.96 -19.52 32.11
CA GLU A 373 -11.76 -18.09 32.27
C GLU A 373 -12.46 -17.40 31.09
N LYS A 374 -13.42 -16.52 31.37
CA LYS A 374 -14.28 -15.94 30.33
C LYS A 374 -13.41 -15.13 29.38
N ASP A 375 -13.50 -15.44 28.09
CA ASP A 375 -12.82 -14.65 27.07
C ASP A 375 -13.47 -13.27 26.97
N MET A 376 -12.74 -12.26 27.45
CA MET A 376 -13.12 -10.85 27.41
C MET A 376 -12.40 -10.11 26.26
N SER A 377 -11.82 -10.80 25.28
CA SER A 377 -11.38 -10.16 24.04
C SER A 377 -12.56 -9.87 23.11
N ALA A 378 -12.51 -8.76 22.38
CA ALA A 378 -13.41 -8.49 21.26
C ALA A 378 -12.62 -7.85 20.11
N THR A 379 -12.93 -8.26 18.88
CA THR A 379 -12.29 -7.76 17.66
C THR A 379 -13.35 -7.24 16.69
N ILE A 380 -13.21 -5.97 16.27
CA ILE A 380 -14.17 -5.31 15.35
C ILE A 380 -13.46 -4.98 14.04
N GLY A 381 -13.91 -5.54 12.92
CA GLY A 381 -13.50 -5.09 11.58
C GLY A 381 -14.34 -3.90 11.13
N TYR A 382 -13.72 -2.90 10.50
CA TYR A 382 -14.45 -1.74 9.96
C TYR A 382 -13.76 -1.06 8.77
N VAL A 383 -14.54 -0.33 7.98
CA VAL A 383 -14.08 0.55 6.90
C VAL A 383 -13.97 1.99 7.40
N THR A 384 -13.05 2.80 6.87
CA THR A 384 -12.73 4.13 7.43
C THR A 384 -13.63 5.26 6.90
N TRP A 385 -14.91 5.00 6.69
CA TRP A 385 -15.91 6.05 6.37
C TRP A 385 -16.47 6.67 7.65
N ASP A 386 -16.89 7.94 7.61
CA ASP A 386 -17.26 8.75 8.78
C ASP A 386 -18.25 8.07 9.74
N GLY A 387 -19.32 7.50 9.19
CA GLY A 387 -20.35 6.78 9.97
C GLY A 387 -19.84 5.48 10.59
N GLU A 388 -18.84 4.85 9.99
CA GLU A 388 -18.29 3.55 10.43
C GLU A 388 -17.13 3.71 11.42
N VAL A 389 -16.37 4.79 11.27
CA VAL A 389 -15.50 5.33 12.31
C VAL A 389 -16.33 5.66 13.56
N ALA A 390 -17.50 6.27 13.41
CA ALA A 390 -18.42 6.55 14.51
C ALA A 390 -19.04 5.28 15.12
N SER A 391 -19.60 4.37 14.30
CA SER A 391 -20.26 3.13 14.76
C SER A 391 -19.29 2.25 15.56
N THR A 392 -18.10 2.05 15.01
CA THR A 392 -17.05 1.20 15.60
C THR A 392 -16.51 1.78 16.90
N ASN A 393 -16.26 3.10 16.98
CA ASN A 393 -15.77 3.71 18.22
C ASN A 393 -16.83 3.76 19.33
N VAL A 394 -18.12 3.95 18.99
CA VAL A 394 -19.22 3.81 19.95
C VAL A 394 -19.28 2.37 20.47
N MET A 395 -19.25 1.36 19.59
CA MET A 395 -19.29 -0.04 20.03
C MET A 395 -18.04 -0.45 20.83
N LYS A 396 -16.86 0.09 20.50
CA LYS A 396 -15.67 -0.05 21.33
C LYS A 396 -15.90 0.49 22.75
N GLN A 397 -16.40 1.72 22.88
CA GLN A 397 -16.68 2.32 24.20
C GLN A 397 -17.76 1.57 25.00
N VAL A 398 -18.75 0.97 24.32
CA VAL A 398 -19.77 0.11 24.95
C VAL A 398 -19.14 -1.18 25.48
N LEU A 399 -18.30 -1.85 24.67
CA LEU A 399 -17.67 -3.12 25.05
C LEU A 399 -16.59 -2.96 26.12
N GLU A 400 -15.80 -1.87 26.08
CA GLU A 400 -14.89 -1.49 27.17
C GLU A 400 -15.65 -1.26 28.49
N GLN A 401 -16.85 -0.68 28.45
CA GLN A 401 -17.71 -0.54 29.65
C GLN A 401 -18.33 -1.86 30.11
N ALA A 402 -18.57 -2.81 29.21
CA ALA A 402 -18.91 -4.20 29.54
C ALA A 402 -17.70 -5.02 30.04
N GLY A 403 -16.49 -4.45 30.02
CA GLY A 403 -15.26 -5.05 30.54
C GLY A 403 -14.45 -5.85 29.52
N TYR A 404 -14.71 -5.69 28.22
CA TYR A 404 -13.92 -6.30 27.15
C TYR A 404 -12.64 -5.51 26.86
N ASP A 405 -11.59 -6.21 26.44
CA ASP A 405 -10.39 -5.67 25.78
C ASP A 405 -10.64 -5.67 24.27
N VAL A 406 -10.64 -4.49 23.63
CA VAL A 406 -11.23 -4.28 22.31
C VAL A 406 -10.23 -3.79 21.28
N GLU A 407 -9.91 -4.64 20.31
CA GLU A 407 -9.13 -4.27 19.12
C GLU A 407 -10.08 -3.90 17.97
N ILE A 408 -9.76 -2.82 17.26
CA ILE A 408 -10.50 -2.37 16.06
C ILE A 408 -9.56 -2.37 14.85
N ILE A 409 -9.98 -3.00 13.77
CA ILE A 409 -9.15 -3.37 12.63
C ILE A 409 -9.70 -2.67 11.39
N ALA A 410 -8.97 -1.64 10.93
CA ALA A 410 -9.31 -0.90 9.72
C ALA A 410 -8.92 -1.69 8.46
N VAL A 411 -9.88 -1.87 7.55
CA VAL A 411 -9.75 -2.63 6.29
C VAL A 411 -10.61 -1.99 5.19
N ASP A 412 -10.34 -2.30 3.93
CA ASP A 412 -11.23 -1.96 2.82
C ASP A 412 -12.47 -2.90 2.77
N ALA A 413 -13.53 -2.51 2.06
CA ALA A 413 -14.82 -3.22 2.06
C ALA A 413 -14.71 -4.71 1.65
N GLY A 414 -14.02 -5.04 0.55
CA GLY A 414 -13.82 -6.45 0.14
C GLY A 414 -13.08 -7.29 1.19
N PRO A 415 -11.91 -6.84 1.68
CA PRO A 415 -11.20 -7.44 2.81
C PRO A 415 -12.03 -7.55 4.11
N LEU A 416 -12.98 -6.65 4.38
CA LEU A 416 -13.90 -6.77 5.53
C LEU A 416 -14.73 -8.06 5.46
N TYR A 417 -15.46 -8.27 4.38
CA TYR A 417 -16.30 -9.46 4.22
C TYR A 417 -15.47 -10.75 4.13
N GLN A 418 -14.31 -10.70 3.48
CA GLN A 418 -13.37 -11.83 3.44
C GLN A 418 -12.79 -12.16 4.83
N GLY A 419 -12.43 -11.16 5.62
CA GLY A 419 -11.88 -11.32 6.97
C GLY A 419 -12.92 -11.88 7.95
N LEU A 420 -14.15 -11.37 7.89
CA LEU A 420 -15.27 -11.86 8.72
C LEU A 420 -15.61 -13.33 8.39
N ALA A 421 -15.70 -13.67 7.11
CA ALA A 421 -15.94 -15.05 6.64
C ALA A 421 -14.83 -16.04 7.03
N GLN A 422 -13.62 -15.54 7.31
CA GLN A 422 -12.49 -16.34 7.82
C GLN A 422 -12.36 -16.30 9.34
N GLY A 423 -13.20 -15.54 10.05
CA GLY A 423 -13.11 -15.35 11.50
C GLY A 423 -11.87 -14.57 11.96
N GLN A 424 -11.31 -13.70 11.12
CA GLN A 424 -10.15 -12.85 11.47
C GLN A 424 -10.49 -11.79 12.53
N PHE A 425 -11.78 -11.47 12.68
CA PHE A 425 -12.34 -10.67 13.76
C PHE A 425 -13.76 -11.17 14.09
N ASP A 426 -14.24 -10.85 15.29
CA ASP A 426 -15.49 -11.34 15.83
C ASP A 426 -16.71 -10.75 15.10
N PHE A 427 -16.76 -9.44 14.87
CA PHE A 427 -17.90 -8.78 14.22
C PHE A 427 -17.54 -7.50 13.47
N THR A 428 -18.52 -6.94 12.76
CA THR A 428 -18.51 -5.60 12.17
C THR A 428 -19.90 -4.96 12.28
N THR A 429 -19.97 -3.63 12.30
CA THR A 429 -21.21 -2.83 12.29
C THR A 429 -21.49 -2.14 10.96
N SER A 430 -20.70 -2.41 9.91
CA SER A 430 -20.58 -1.57 8.70
C SER A 430 -21.20 -2.16 7.42
N ALA A 431 -22.18 -3.07 7.55
CA ALA A 431 -22.77 -3.74 6.40
C ALA A 431 -23.99 -3.01 5.85
N TRP A 432 -23.78 -2.14 4.85
CA TRP A 432 -24.84 -1.44 4.11
C TRP A 432 -25.57 -2.39 3.16
N LEU A 433 -26.86 -2.62 3.43
CA LEU A 433 -27.68 -3.67 2.82
C LEU A 433 -29.08 -3.14 2.43
N PRO A 434 -29.73 -3.74 1.41
CA PRO A 434 -29.34 -4.96 0.69
C PRO A 434 -28.53 -4.73 -0.60
N HIS A 435 -28.35 -3.49 -1.06
CA HIS A 435 -27.80 -3.18 -2.37
C HIS A 435 -26.29 -2.91 -2.31
N THR A 436 -25.85 -1.92 -1.51
CA THR A 436 -24.47 -1.38 -1.52
C THR A 436 -23.40 -2.45 -1.33
N HIS A 437 -23.64 -3.41 -0.42
CA HIS A 437 -22.77 -4.58 -0.21
C HIS A 437 -23.44 -5.93 -0.55
N GLY A 438 -24.55 -5.94 -1.29
CA GLY A 438 -25.31 -7.16 -1.60
C GLY A 438 -24.47 -8.27 -2.24
N HIS A 439 -23.58 -7.90 -3.17
CA HIS A 439 -22.66 -8.83 -3.83
C HIS A 439 -21.67 -9.53 -2.86
N TYR A 440 -21.32 -8.90 -1.73
CA TYR A 440 -20.51 -9.55 -0.69
C TYR A 440 -21.34 -10.53 0.15
N MET A 441 -22.64 -10.29 0.33
CA MET A 441 -23.55 -11.26 0.94
C MET A 441 -23.73 -12.48 0.03
N ASP A 442 -23.92 -12.27 -1.28
CA ASP A 442 -23.99 -13.35 -2.28
C ASP A 442 -22.69 -14.19 -2.32
N GLN A 443 -21.52 -13.56 -2.14
CA GLN A 443 -20.22 -14.23 -2.21
C GLN A 443 -19.82 -14.94 -0.91
N TYR A 444 -20.14 -14.36 0.25
CA TYR A 444 -19.58 -14.79 1.54
C TYR A 444 -20.62 -15.17 2.61
N GLY A 445 -21.91 -14.84 2.43
CA GLY A 445 -22.95 -14.88 3.46
C GLY A 445 -23.15 -16.23 4.17
N ASP A 446 -22.89 -17.36 3.49
CA ASP A 446 -22.92 -18.71 4.08
C ASP A 446 -21.89 -18.93 5.22
N ASN A 447 -20.93 -18.01 5.42
CA ASN A 447 -19.78 -18.18 6.33
C ASN A 447 -19.81 -17.25 7.55
N PHE A 448 -20.80 -16.37 7.66
CA PHE A 448 -21.01 -15.47 8.79
C PHE A 448 -22.51 -15.36 9.11
N VAL A 449 -22.88 -14.56 10.11
CA VAL A 449 -24.26 -14.40 10.57
C VAL A 449 -24.62 -12.91 10.58
N GLU A 450 -25.72 -12.56 9.93
CA GLU A 450 -26.39 -11.27 10.14
C GLU A 450 -27.11 -11.31 11.49
N VAL A 451 -26.69 -10.45 12.43
CA VAL A 451 -27.11 -10.52 13.83
C VAL A 451 -28.28 -9.57 14.11
N SER A 452 -28.20 -8.35 13.60
CA SER A 452 -29.21 -7.31 13.78
C SER A 452 -29.06 -6.21 12.73
N THR A 453 -30.17 -5.59 12.32
CA THR A 453 -30.16 -4.22 11.80
C THR A 453 -29.77 -3.28 12.92
N ASN A 454 -28.72 -2.47 12.76
CA ASN A 454 -28.28 -1.49 13.75
C ASN A 454 -28.70 -0.06 13.43
N LEU A 455 -28.99 0.26 12.17
CA LEU A 455 -29.40 1.58 11.69
C LEU A 455 -30.38 1.45 10.51
N GLU A 456 -31.48 2.22 10.52
CA GLU A 456 -32.52 2.23 9.49
C GLU A 456 -32.58 3.59 8.74
N GLY A 457 -33.24 3.62 7.58
CA GLY A 457 -33.43 4.82 6.76
C GLY A 457 -32.21 5.25 5.94
N CYS A 458 -31.25 4.35 5.73
CA CYS A 458 -30.05 4.65 4.96
C CYS A 458 -30.38 4.83 3.48
N LYS A 459 -29.56 5.62 2.79
CA LYS A 459 -29.67 5.82 1.34
C LYS A 459 -28.30 6.13 0.74
N ILE A 460 -28.06 5.69 -0.49
CA ILE A 460 -26.99 6.20 -1.36
C ILE A 460 -27.58 6.89 -2.61
N GLY A 461 -26.78 7.68 -3.34
CA GLY A 461 -27.20 8.32 -4.59
C GLY A 461 -26.34 9.49 -5.03
N LEU A 462 -26.72 10.13 -6.13
CA LEU A 462 -26.14 11.42 -6.55
C LEU A 462 -26.75 12.57 -5.74
N VAL A 463 -25.87 13.45 -5.26
CA VAL A 463 -26.21 14.59 -4.40
C VAL A 463 -25.67 15.87 -5.00
N VAL A 464 -26.50 16.92 -4.96
CA VAL A 464 -26.20 18.27 -5.47
C VAL A 464 -26.56 19.33 -4.42
N PRO A 465 -25.94 20.52 -4.43
CA PRO A 465 -26.39 21.65 -3.64
C PRO A 465 -27.84 22.05 -3.95
N GLN A 466 -28.58 22.54 -2.95
CA GLN A 466 -30.00 22.89 -3.07
C GLN A 466 -30.30 24.01 -4.09
N TYR A 467 -29.29 24.78 -4.51
CA TYR A 467 -29.39 25.80 -5.56
C TYR A 467 -29.30 25.25 -7.00
N VAL A 468 -28.88 23.99 -7.19
CA VAL A 468 -28.92 23.31 -8.49
C VAL A 468 -30.36 23.11 -8.93
N THR A 469 -30.69 23.38 -10.20
CA THR A 469 -32.08 23.49 -10.67
C THR A 469 -32.68 22.21 -11.25
N ILE A 470 -31.87 21.21 -11.59
CA ILE A 470 -32.36 19.87 -11.94
C ILE A 470 -32.74 19.09 -10.68
N ASP A 471 -33.79 18.27 -10.74
CA ASP A 471 -34.28 17.44 -9.64
C ASP A 471 -34.10 15.93 -9.90
N SER A 472 -33.87 15.48 -11.14
CA SER A 472 -33.68 14.05 -11.51
C SER A 472 -32.33 13.76 -12.18
N ILE A 473 -31.87 12.51 -12.09
CA ILE A 473 -30.69 12.01 -12.85
C ILE A 473 -30.96 12.05 -14.36
N GLU A 474 -32.21 11.84 -14.81
CA GLU A 474 -32.60 11.94 -16.23
C GLU A 474 -32.31 13.31 -16.85
N GLU A 475 -32.28 14.38 -16.03
CA GLU A 475 -32.03 15.75 -16.49
C GLU A 475 -30.54 16.09 -16.59
N MET A 476 -29.63 15.25 -16.10
CA MET A 476 -28.19 15.57 -16.03
C MET A 476 -27.56 15.82 -17.40
N ASN A 477 -28.00 15.10 -18.44
CA ASN A 477 -27.49 15.26 -19.81
C ASN A 477 -27.93 16.58 -20.48
N ASP A 478 -28.91 17.30 -19.95
CA ASP A 478 -29.26 18.65 -20.42
C ASP A 478 -28.34 19.76 -19.82
N VAL A 479 -27.49 19.42 -18.84
CA VAL A 479 -26.69 20.37 -18.04
C VAL A 479 -25.22 19.96 -17.82
N VAL A 480 -24.68 19.08 -18.67
CA VAL A 480 -23.29 18.56 -18.60
C VAL A 480 -22.24 19.66 -18.39
N ASP A 481 -22.33 20.75 -19.17
CA ASP A 481 -21.40 21.89 -19.13
C ASP A 481 -21.36 22.60 -17.76
N GLU A 482 -22.46 22.59 -16.99
CA GLU A 482 -22.53 23.25 -15.66
C GLU A 482 -21.79 22.43 -14.59
N PHE A 483 -21.55 21.13 -14.83
CA PHE A 483 -20.85 20.21 -13.92
C PHE A 483 -19.45 19.80 -14.42
N ASP A 484 -18.89 20.49 -15.42
CA ASP A 484 -17.69 20.09 -16.18
C ASP A 484 -17.76 18.66 -16.79
N GLY A 485 -18.94 18.04 -16.88
CA GLY A 485 -19.10 16.62 -17.21
C GLY A 485 -18.51 15.65 -16.17
N ARG A 486 -18.41 16.03 -14.90
CA ARG A 486 -17.79 15.23 -13.82
C ARG A 486 -18.77 14.89 -12.70
N ILE A 487 -18.71 13.64 -12.21
CA ILE A 487 -19.29 13.24 -10.92
C ILE A 487 -18.14 13.03 -9.94
N VAL A 488 -18.17 13.72 -8.79
CA VAL A 488 -17.10 13.59 -7.78
C VAL A 488 -17.36 12.38 -6.89
N GLY A 489 -16.57 11.33 -7.11
CA GLY A 489 -16.61 10.07 -6.36
C GLY A 489 -15.76 10.08 -5.09
N ILE A 490 -15.75 8.94 -4.40
CA ILE A 490 -14.92 8.68 -3.21
C ILE A 490 -13.82 7.65 -3.51
N GLU A 491 -13.38 6.87 -2.51
CA GLU A 491 -12.39 5.81 -2.67
C GLU A 491 -12.82 4.72 -3.69
N PRO A 492 -11.95 4.30 -4.63
CA PRO A 492 -12.20 3.15 -5.50
C PRO A 492 -12.57 1.88 -4.71
N GLY A 493 -13.58 1.15 -5.19
CA GLY A 493 -14.04 -0.09 -4.56
C GLY A 493 -15.03 0.07 -3.39
N ALA A 494 -15.43 1.31 -3.04
CA ALA A 494 -16.63 1.53 -2.24
C ALA A 494 -17.90 1.19 -3.05
N GLY A 495 -18.91 0.56 -2.44
CA GLY A 495 -20.09 0.07 -3.16
C GLY A 495 -20.85 1.16 -3.93
N ILE A 496 -20.92 2.37 -3.38
CA ILE A 496 -21.51 3.54 -4.05
C ILE A 496 -20.80 3.90 -5.37
N MET A 497 -19.49 3.65 -5.51
CA MET A 497 -18.77 3.91 -6.77
C MET A 497 -19.28 2.97 -7.87
N THR A 498 -19.41 1.68 -7.58
CA THR A 498 -19.96 0.69 -8.54
C THR A 498 -21.43 0.97 -8.87
N ALA A 499 -22.23 1.44 -7.90
CA ALA A 499 -23.58 1.91 -8.16
C ALA A 499 -23.61 3.15 -9.08
N THR A 500 -22.65 4.06 -8.94
CA THR A 500 -22.51 5.24 -9.81
C THR A 500 -21.98 4.91 -11.21
N GLU A 501 -21.04 3.98 -11.35
CA GLU A 501 -20.61 3.43 -12.64
C GLU A 501 -21.81 2.82 -13.38
N ASN A 502 -22.62 2.02 -12.68
CA ASN A 502 -23.86 1.45 -13.22
C ASN A 502 -24.92 2.53 -13.54
N ALA A 503 -25.00 3.62 -12.77
CA ALA A 503 -25.91 4.73 -13.07
C ALA A 503 -25.50 5.48 -14.34
N ILE A 504 -24.20 5.67 -14.60
CA ILE A 504 -23.70 6.23 -15.85
C ILE A 504 -24.10 5.34 -17.05
N ASP A 505 -23.89 4.02 -16.94
CA ASP A 505 -24.26 3.05 -17.98
C ASP A 505 -25.78 2.92 -18.20
N VAL A 506 -26.61 3.00 -17.15
CA VAL A 506 -28.07 2.84 -17.24
C VAL A 506 -28.77 4.08 -17.81
N TYR A 507 -28.34 5.28 -17.39
CA TYR A 507 -28.93 6.54 -17.85
C TYR A 507 -28.23 7.14 -19.11
N ASP A 508 -27.23 6.45 -19.67
CA ASP A 508 -26.43 6.90 -20.83
C ASP A 508 -25.81 8.30 -20.58
N LEU A 509 -25.23 8.49 -19.39
CA LEU A 509 -24.75 9.80 -18.92
C LEU A 509 -23.46 10.23 -19.63
N GLU A 510 -23.41 11.46 -20.14
CA GLU A 510 -22.20 12.07 -20.74
C GLU A 510 -21.18 12.54 -19.67
N TYR A 511 -20.97 11.75 -18.61
CA TYR A 511 -20.22 12.11 -17.40
C TYR A 511 -19.08 11.13 -17.06
N GLU A 512 -17.97 11.64 -16.53
CA GLU A 512 -16.89 10.84 -15.93
C GLU A 512 -17.03 10.77 -14.40
N LEU A 513 -16.98 9.55 -13.83
CA LEU A 513 -16.86 9.36 -12.37
C LEU A 513 -15.41 9.56 -11.93
N VAL A 514 -15.12 10.70 -11.32
CA VAL A 514 -13.79 11.05 -10.83
C VAL A 514 -13.56 10.41 -9.46
N ALA A 515 -12.79 9.32 -9.44
CA ALA A 515 -12.38 8.67 -8.19
C ALA A 515 -11.45 9.57 -7.35
N SER A 516 -11.66 9.58 -6.03
CA SER A 516 -11.02 10.51 -5.11
C SER A 516 -10.86 9.86 -3.72
N SER A 517 -11.28 10.55 -2.67
CA SER A 517 -11.50 10.01 -1.32
C SER A 517 -12.72 10.68 -0.70
N SER A 518 -13.29 10.11 0.35
CA SER A 518 -14.44 10.68 1.07
C SER A 518 -14.15 12.11 1.56
N ALA A 519 -12.93 12.34 2.08
CA ALA A 519 -12.43 13.67 2.44
C ALA A 519 -12.13 14.57 1.23
N GLY A 520 -11.74 14.01 0.09
CA GLY A 520 -11.51 14.74 -1.16
C GLY A 520 -12.81 15.29 -1.76
N MET A 521 -13.82 14.42 -1.91
CA MET A 521 -15.18 14.79 -2.33
C MET A 521 -15.80 15.83 -1.39
N ALA A 522 -15.65 15.66 -0.07
CA ALA A 522 -16.10 16.64 0.91
C ALA A 522 -15.39 18.01 0.77
N ALA A 523 -14.11 18.02 0.37
CA ALA A 523 -13.35 19.25 0.15
C ALA A 523 -13.71 19.96 -1.17
N GLU A 524 -14.06 19.21 -2.23
CA GLU A 524 -14.55 19.73 -3.50
C GLU A 524 -15.97 20.31 -3.34
N LEU A 525 -16.89 19.54 -2.72
CA LEU A 525 -18.24 19.98 -2.35
C LEU A 525 -18.23 21.27 -1.51
N ARG A 526 -17.39 21.31 -0.46
CA ARG A 526 -17.20 22.52 0.37
C ARG A 526 -16.73 23.73 -0.44
N THR A 527 -15.95 23.51 -1.49
CA THR A 527 -15.39 24.59 -2.31
C THR A 527 -16.46 25.11 -3.28
N ALA A 528 -17.17 24.23 -3.98
CA ALA A 528 -18.27 24.61 -4.85
C ALA A 528 -19.39 25.36 -4.10
N VAL A 529 -19.83 24.82 -2.94
CA VAL A 529 -20.84 25.46 -2.07
C VAL A 529 -20.37 26.80 -1.50
N ALA A 530 -19.06 27.04 -1.36
CA ALA A 530 -18.52 28.33 -0.93
C ALA A 530 -18.43 29.38 -2.07
N ASN A 531 -18.57 28.95 -3.33
CA ASN A 531 -18.45 29.76 -4.53
C ASN A 531 -19.79 29.94 -5.28
N ASP A 532 -20.88 29.30 -4.81
CA ASP A 532 -22.15 29.12 -5.54
C ASP A 532 -21.99 28.35 -6.88
N GLU A 533 -20.97 27.50 -6.99
CA GLU A 533 -20.66 26.69 -8.19
C GLU A 533 -21.46 25.38 -8.19
N TRP A 534 -21.80 24.87 -9.38
CA TRP A 534 -22.50 23.59 -9.52
C TRP A 534 -21.53 22.41 -9.30
N VAL A 535 -22.00 21.38 -8.59
CA VAL A 535 -21.24 20.14 -8.37
C VAL A 535 -22.23 19.00 -8.13
N VAL A 536 -21.93 17.82 -8.67
CA VAL A 536 -22.63 16.57 -8.38
C VAL A 536 -21.65 15.58 -7.78
N VAL A 537 -22.02 15.00 -6.64
CA VAL A 537 -21.14 14.13 -5.85
C VAL A 537 -21.84 12.82 -5.50
N THR A 538 -21.06 11.76 -5.30
CA THR A 538 -21.57 10.53 -4.66
C THR A 538 -21.88 10.82 -3.19
N GLY A 539 -23.13 10.58 -2.77
CA GLY A 539 -23.62 10.92 -1.45
C GLY A 539 -24.44 9.81 -0.80
N TRP A 540 -24.49 9.85 0.54
CA TRP A 540 -25.18 8.86 1.35
C TRP A 540 -25.68 9.49 2.65
N SER A 541 -26.75 8.91 3.20
CA SER A 541 -27.39 9.34 4.44
C SER A 541 -27.50 8.16 5.41
N PRO A 542 -27.29 8.37 6.72
CA PRO A 542 -26.93 9.63 7.37
C PRO A 542 -25.46 10.04 7.14
N HIS A 543 -25.20 11.35 7.02
CA HIS A 543 -23.86 11.93 6.92
C HIS A 543 -23.87 13.40 7.34
N TRP A 544 -22.83 13.88 8.04
CA TRP A 544 -22.74 15.26 8.57
C TRP A 544 -22.88 16.37 7.51
N LYS A 545 -22.63 16.05 6.22
CA LYS A 545 -22.70 16.99 5.10
C LYS A 545 -24.08 17.61 4.89
N PHE A 546 -25.15 16.91 5.28
CA PHE A 546 -26.53 17.40 5.20
C PHE A 546 -26.93 18.35 6.35
N ASP A 547 -26.24 18.30 7.49
CA ASP A 547 -26.43 19.27 8.59
C ASP A 547 -25.64 20.57 8.33
N ARG A 548 -24.54 20.48 7.58
CA ARG A 548 -23.64 21.61 7.28
C ARG A 548 -24.05 22.40 6.04
N TRP A 549 -24.63 21.76 5.03
CA TRP A 549 -24.98 22.38 3.75
C TRP A 549 -26.40 21.99 3.32
N GLU A 550 -27.12 22.92 2.69
CA GLU A 550 -28.39 22.62 2.04
C GLU A 550 -28.12 21.81 0.77
N LEU A 551 -28.31 20.49 0.85
CA LEU A 551 -28.09 19.51 -0.22
C LEU A 551 -29.37 18.74 -0.51
N LYS A 552 -29.54 18.30 -1.76
CA LYS A 552 -30.61 17.38 -2.18
C LYS A 552 -30.04 16.19 -2.93
N TYR A 553 -30.72 15.06 -2.85
CA TYR A 553 -30.52 13.97 -3.81
C TYR A 553 -31.18 14.34 -5.14
N LEU A 554 -30.63 13.84 -6.24
CA LEU A 554 -31.38 13.71 -7.48
C LEU A 554 -32.32 12.49 -7.39
N GLU A 555 -33.49 12.58 -8.03
CA GLU A 555 -34.41 11.46 -8.20
C GLU A 555 -33.81 10.41 -9.15
N ASP A 556 -34.01 9.13 -8.83
CA ASP A 556 -33.48 7.96 -9.53
C ASP A 556 -34.65 7.05 -9.98
N PRO A 557 -35.32 7.35 -11.11
CA PRO A 557 -36.53 6.63 -11.54
C PRO A 557 -36.34 5.13 -11.79
N GLU A 558 -35.17 4.70 -12.25
CA GLU A 558 -34.82 3.29 -12.52
C GLU A 558 -34.27 2.56 -11.27
N LEU A 559 -34.17 3.25 -10.12
CA LEU A 559 -33.70 2.72 -8.82
C LEU A 559 -32.32 2.05 -8.89
N VAL A 560 -31.39 2.65 -9.63
CA VAL A 560 -30.03 2.13 -9.81
C VAL A 560 -29.24 2.13 -8.49
N TYR A 561 -29.53 3.09 -7.60
CA TYR A 561 -28.97 3.18 -6.25
C TYR A 561 -29.77 2.39 -5.20
N GLY A 562 -30.88 1.76 -5.60
CA GLY A 562 -31.81 1.06 -4.71
C GLY A 562 -32.86 1.97 -4.03
N GLU A 563 -33.67 1.35 -3.17
CA GLU A 563 -34.63 2.04 -2.30
C GLU A 563 -33.96 2.38 -0.94
N GLU A 564 -34.71 2.37 0.16
CA GLU A 564 -34.20 2.57 1.52
C GLU A 564 -33.34 1.37 1.96
N GLU A 565 -32.12 1.65 2.38
CA GLU A 565 -31.15 0.68 2.93
C GLU A 565 -31.14 0.69 4.47
N TYR A 566 -30.42 -0.27 5.04
CA TYR A 566 -30.10 -0.34 6.45
C TYR A 566 -28.62 -0.72 6.63
N VAL A 567 -28.06 -0.44 7.81
CA VAL A 567 -26.74 -0.96 8.20
C VAL A 567 -26.92 -2.11 9.18
N ALA A 568 -26.29 -3.24 8.88
CA ALA A 568 -26.35 -4.47 9.66
C ALA A 568 -25.08 -4.70 10.49
N THR A 569 -25.28 -5.35 11.64
CA THR A 569 -24.24 -5.96 12.46
C THR A 569 -24.03 -7.40 11.97
N LEU A 570 -22.84 -7.71 11.48
CA LEU A 570 -22.48 -9.05 11.03
C LEU A 570 -21.42 -9.66 11.95
N ALA A 571 -21.57 -10.93 12.33
CA ALA A 571 -20.65 -11.66 13.19
C ALA A 571 -20.11 -12.92 12.51
N ARG A 572 -18.86 -13.28 12.80
CA ARG A 572 -18.25 -14.53 12.31
C ARG A 572 -19.08 -15.75 12.76
N ALA A 573 -19.03 -16.84 11.98
CA ALA A 573 -19.60 -18.10 12.42
C ALA A 573 -19.02 -18.56 13.78
N GLY A 574 -19.88 -19.12 14.64
CA GLY A 574 -19.52 -19.61 15.97
C GLY A 574 -19.43 -18.54 17.07
N LEU A 575 -19.64 -17.24 16.78
CA LEU A 575 -19.51 -16.20 17.82
C LEU A 575 -20.52 -16.36 18.96
N GLN A 576 -21.74 -16.81 18.67
CA GLN A 576 -22.78 -17.01 19.68
C GLN A 576 -22.42 -18.13 20.66
N GLU A 577 -21.74 -19.18 20.19
CA GLU A 577 -21.24 -20.29 20.98
C GLU A 577 -19.96 -19.94 21.76
N ASP A 578 -19.02 -19.23 21.13
CA ASP A 578 -17.71 -18.90 21.72
C ASP A 578 -17.81 -17.77 22.76
N LYS A 579 -18.56 -16.71 22.44
CA LYS A 579 -18.63 -15.45 23.20
C LYS A 579 -20.10 -15.00 23.37
N PRO A 580 -20.97 -15.80 24.02
CA PRO A 580 -22.42 -15.55 24.06
C PRO A 580 -22.79 -14.15 24.58
N GLU A 581 -22.10 -13.61 25.60
CA GLU A 581 -22.44 -12.26 26.08
C GLU A 581 -21.95 -11.12 25.16
N LEU A 582 -20.92 -11.35 24.33
CA LEU A 582 -20.53 -10.40 23.28
C LEU A 582 -21.61 -10.39 22.19
N TYR A 583 -22.05 -11.58 21.76
CA TYR A 583 -23.15 -11.74 20.79
C TYR A 583 -24.45 -11.08 21.29
N ASP A 584 -24.79 -11.27 22.56
CA ASP A 584 -25.94 -10.64 23.23
C ASP A 584 -25.86 -9.10 23.17
N ILE A 585 -24.69 -8.50 23.41
CA ILE A 585 -24.53 -7.03 23.35
C ILE A 585 -24.69 -6.52 21.91
N ILE A 586 -23.97 -7.11 20.94
CA ILE A 586 -24.02 -6.63 19.55
C ILE A 586 -25.39 -6.87 18.90
N SER A 587 -26.12 -7.92 19.29
CA SER A 587 -27.50 -8.17 18.82
C SER A 587 -28.52 -7.14 19.29
N ARG A 588 -28.20 -6.38 20.34
CA ARG A 588 -29.04 -5.29 20.87
C ARG A 588 -28.61 -3.92 20.39
N PHE A 589 -27.43 -3.80 19.78
CA PHE A 589 -26.94 -2.54 19.24
C PHE A 589 -27.89 -2.04 18.14
N TYR A 590 -28.50 -0.89 18.41
CA TYR A 590 -29.40 -0.19 17.51
C TYR A 590 -29.42 1.29 17.87
N TRP A 591 -29.23 2.17 16.87
CA TRP A 591 -29.23 3.62 17.04
C TRP A 591 -29.92 4.32 15.86
N THR A 592 -30.34 5.57 16.07
CA THR A 592 -31.08 6.37 15.06
C THR A 592 -30.14 7.28 14.28
N GLN A 593 -30.63 7.86 13.17
CA GLN A 593 -29.84 8.81 12.38
C GLN A 593 -29.34 10.00 13.21
N ASP A 594 -30.18 10.56 14.08
CA ASP A 594 -29.81 11.59 15.07
C ASP A 594 -28.60 11.18 15.95
N ASP A 595 -28.49 9.89 16.31
CA ASP A 595 -27.40 9.41 17.16
C ASP A 595 -26.08 9.43 16.40
N ILE A 596 -26.02 8.76 15.24
CA ILE A 596 -24.81 8.66 14.41
C ILE A 596 -24.41 10.04 13.84
N GLN A 597 -25.37 10.88 13.45
CA GLN A 597 -25.13 12.26 13.03
C GLN A 597 -24.46 13.06 14.15
N SER A 598 -24.94 12.95 15.40
CA SER A 598 -24.33 13.68 16.52
C SER A 598 -22.87 13.28 16.79
N VAL A 599 -22.50 12.01 16.59
CA VAL A 599 -21.11 11.54 16.71
C VAL A 599 -20.26 11.99 15.52
N MET A 600 -20.77 11.88 14.29
CA MET A 600 -20.08 12.36 13.09
C MET A 600 -19.83 13.88 13.16
N MET A 601 -20.78 14.66 13.67
CA MET A 601 -20.64 16.10 13.88
C MET A 601 -19.61 16.45 14.95
N ASP A 602 -19.55 15.73 16.08
CA ASP A 602 -18.46 15.91 17.06
C ASP A 602 -17.07 15.68 16.42
N ILE A 603 -16.93 14.64 15.59
CA ILE A 603 -15.68 14.30 14.90
C ILE A 603 -15.30 15.37 13.87
N GLU A 604 -16.25 15.82 13.05
CA GLU A 604 -16.03 16.85 12.02
C GLU A 604 -15.89 18.27 12.61
N GLU A 605 -16.32 18.53 13.84
CA GLU A 605 -15.91 19.73 14.60
C GLU A 605 -14.49 19.61 15.21
N GLY A 606 -13.81 18.48 15.00
CA GLY A 606 -12.40 18.28 15.33
C GLY A 606 -12.15 17.45 16.60
N MET A 607 -13.14 16.73 17.12
CA MET A 607 -12.97 15.78 18.21
C MET A 607 -12.36 14.46 17.71
N ALA A 608 -11.54 13.79 18.53
CA ALA A 608 -11.08 12.43 18.18
C ALA A 608 -12.27 11.46 18.18
N PRO A 609 -12.33 10.45 17.28
CA PRO A 609 -13.42 9.47 17.24
C PRO A 609 -13.67 8.76 18.58
N GLU A 610 -12.61 8.43 19.30
CA GLU A 610 -12.68 7.84 20.64
C GLU A 610 -13.33 8.79 21.66
N ASP A 611 -12.96 10.08 21.63
CA ASP A 611 -13.51 11.11 22.53
C ASP A 611 -14.98 11.44 22.20
N ALA A 612 -15.34 11.48 20.91
CA ALA A 612 -16.70 11.69 20.43
C ALA A 612 -17.62 10.53 20.82
N ALA A 613 -17.16 9.28 20.60
CA ALA A 613 -17.84 8.09 21.09
C ALA A 613 -17.98 8.10 22.62
N ALA A 614 -16.91 8.41 23.36
CA ALA A 614 -16.93 8.47 24.82
C ALA A 614 -17.80 9.63 25.37
N LYS A 615 -18.01 10.70 24.59
CA LYS A 615 -19.01 11.74 24.85
C LYS A 615 -20.41 11.20 24.66
N TRP A 616 -20.71 10.67 23.48
CA TRP A 616 -22.04 10.17 23.16
C TRP A 616 -22.49 9.04 24.09
N VAL A 617 -21.63 8.06 24.38
CA VAL A 617 -21.92 6.92 25.26
C VAL A 617 -22.24 7.38 26.70
N ARG A 618 -21.55 8.42 27.19
CA ARG A 618 -21.79 9.01 28.52
C ARG A 618 -23.16 9.68 28.61
N GLU A 619 -23.49 10.47 27.58
CA GLU A 619 -24.74 11.24 27.47
C GLU A 619 -25.94 10.31 27.18
N ASN A 620 -25.72 9.25 26.41
CA ASN A 620 -26.70 8.21 26.07
C ASN A 620 -26.58 6.93 26.91
N SER A 621 -25.99 7.01 28.11
CA SER A 621 -25.81 5.85 29.01
C SER A 621 -27.11 5.07 29.29
N HIS A 622 -28.27 5.73 29.29
CA HIS A 622 -29.59 5.09 29.42
C HIS A 622 -30.00 4.19 28.22
N LYS A 623 -29.36 4.36 27.05
CA LYS A 623 -29.50 3.58 25.82
C LYS A 623 -28.46 2.45 25.80
N VAL A 624 -27.21 2.78 26.13
CA VAL A 624 -26.09 1.84 26.27
C VAL A 624 -26.36 0.74 27.31
N ASN A 625 -26.92 1.10 28.47
CA ASN A 625 -27.35 0.17 29.54
C ASN A 625 -28.62 -0.67 29.17
N ARG A 626 -28.95 -0.78 27.88
CA ARG A 626 -29.90 -1.76 27.33
C ARG A 626 -29.26 -2.71 26.32
N TRP A 627 -28.03 -2.42 25.91
CA TRP A 627 -27.19 -3.28 25.08
C TRP A 627 -26.38 -4.22 26.00
N ILE A 628 -25.72 -3.62 27.00
CA ILE A 628 -25.08 -4.31 28.15
C ILE A 628 -26.16 -4.89 29.08
#